data_AF-A0A4Q3VBA7-F1
#
_entry.id   AF-A0A4Q3VBA7-F1
#
_cell.length_a   1.000
_cell.length_b   1.000
_cell.length_c   1.000
_cell.angle_alpha   90.00
_cell.angle_beta   90.00
_cell.angle_gamma   90.00
#
_symmetry.space_group_name_H-M   'P 1'
#
loop_
_entity.id
_entity.type
_entity.pdbx_description
1 polymer ?
#
loop_
_entity_poly.entity_id
_entity_poly.type
_entity_poly.pdbx_seq_one_letter_code
_entity_poly.pdbx_strand_id
1 'polypeptide(L)'
;AKALLWTKRFFDKSYMLASFVEEQFIGEGRFSRGVKQRNEKGIWVLQATSMPSILVETGFITYKKDEDYLNSETGQDSVAENVLNAVKKYKQVTEGK
;
A
#
# COMPACT_ATOMS: atom_id res chain seq x y z
N ALA A 1 -1.76 7.07 -23.08
CA ALA A 1 -1.72 5.74 -23.72
C ALA A 1 -0.65 4.82 -23.12
N LYS A 2 0.65 5.15 -23.16
CA LYS A 2 1.73 4.29 -22.62
C LYS A 2 1.62 4.03 -21.12
N ALA A 3 1.48 5.06 -20.28
CA ALA A 3 1.31 4.93 -18.82
C ALA A 3 0.25 3.89 -18.41
N LEU A 4 -0.94 3.94 -19.05
CA LEU A 4 -2.03 3.00 -18.78
C LEU A 4 -1.67 1.54 -19.10
N LEU A 5 -0.92 1.31 -20.18
CA LEU A 5 -0.47 -0.03 -20.58
C LEU A 5 0.52 -0.62 -19.56
N TRP A 6 1.37 0.24 -18.98
CA TRP A 6 2.34 -0.16 -17.96
C TRP A 6 1.64 -0.45 -16.63
N THR A 7 0.70 0.40 -16.21
CA THR A 7 -0.15 0.12 -15.05
C THR A 7 -0.85 -1.23 -15.20
N LYS A 8 -1.40 -1.55 -16.38
CA LYS A 8 -2.02 -2.86 -16.64
C LYS A 8 -1.02 -4.01 -16.55
N ARG A 9 0.21 -3.83 -17.07
CA ARG A 9 1.26 -4.87 -17.04
C ARG A 9 1.74 -5.20 -15.62
N PHE A 10 1.82 -4.20 -14.74
CA PHE A 10 2.29 -4.37 -13.37
C PHE A 10 1.14 -4.47 -12.35
N PHE A 11 -0.10 -4.56 -12.82
CA PHE A 11 -1.29 -4.53 -11.97
C PHE A 11 -1.28 -5.67 -10.96
N ASP A 12 -1.15 -6.92 -11.40
CA ASP A 12 -1.21 -8.09 -10.51
C ASP A 12 -0.13 -8.04 -9.43
N LYS A 13 1.07 -7.58 -9.81
CA LYS A 13 2.20 -7.39 -8.89
C LYS A 13 1.93 -6.27 -7.88
N SER A 14 1.35 -5.16 -8.33
CA SER A 14 0.97 -4.04 -7.47
C SER A 14 -0.15 -4.45 -6.51
N TYR A 15 -1.15 -5.18 -7.00
CA TYR A 15 -2.26 -5.70 -6.21
C TYR A 15 -1.78 -6.70 -5.14
N MET A 16 -0.84 -7.57 -5.49
CA MET A 16 -0.21 -8.49 -4.53
C MET A 16 0.53 -7.73 -3.43
N LEU A 17 1.37 -6.75 -3.79
CA LEU A 17 2.07 -5.92 -2.80
C LEU A 17 1.08 -5.15 -1.90
N ALA A 18 0.03 -4.56 -2.48
CA ALA A 18 -1.01 -3.86 -1.73
C ALA A 18 -1.75 -4.80 -0.77
N SER A 19 -2.06 -6.03 -1.20
CA SER A 19 -2.70 -7.03 -0.36
C SER A 19 -1.83 -7.41 0.84
N PHE A 20 -0.52 -7.58 0.64
CA PHE A 20 0.39 -7.86 1.75
C PHE A 20 0.49 -6.71 2.75
N VAL A 21 0.49 -5.46 2.28
CA VAL A 21 0.46 -4.29 3.16
C VAL A 21 -0.85 -4.23 3.96
N GLU A 22 -1.99 -4.45 3.31
CA GLU A 22 -3.30 -4.50 3.97
C GLU A 22 -3.35 -5.60 5.04
N GLU A 23 -2.82 -6.79 4.76
CA GLU A 23 -2.73 -7.90 5.71
C GLU A 23 -1.91 -7.54 6.96
N GLN A 24 -0.81 -6.80 6.81
CA GLN A 24 0.00 -6.35 7.97
C GLN A 24 -0.82 -5.42 8.88
N PHE A 25 -1.51 -4.43 8.29
CA PHE A 25 -2.36 -3.53 9.07
C PHE A 25 -3.54 -4.24 9.74
N ILE A 26 -4.17 -5.21 9.07
CA ILE A 26 -5.23 -6.04 9.67
C ILE A 26 -4.68 -6.86 10.85
N GLY A 27 -3.48 -7.45 10.70
CA GLY A 27 -2.82 -8.24 11.74
C GLY A 27 -2.53 -7.43 13.00
N GLU A 28 -2.31 -6.12 12.85
CA GLU A 28 -2.15 -5.17 13.95
C GLU A 28 -3.48 -4.69 14.56
N GLY A 29 -4.61 -5.16 14.04
CA GLY A 29 -5.95 -4.79 14.52
C GLY A 29 -6.51 -3.51 13.91
N ARG A 30 -5.90 -2.98 12.82
CA ARG A 30 -6.45 -1.81 12.12
C ARG A 30 -7.64 -2.21 11.24
N PHE A 31 -8.59 -1.28 11.09
CA PHE A 31 -9.78 -1.52 10.28
C PHE A 31 -9.46 -1.51 8.78
N SER A 32 -9.71 -2.64 8.12
CA SER A 32 -9.54 -2.80 6.67
C SER A 32 -10.58 -2.01 5.89
N ARG A 33 -10.11 -1.25 4.88
CA ARG A 33 -10.95 -0.68 3.83
C ARG A 33 -10.77 -1.39 2.49
N GLY A 34 -9.88 -2.37 2.45
CA GLY A 34 -9.55 -3.18 1.29
C GLY A 34 -8.64 -2.45 0.29
N VAL A 35 -8.02 -3.24 -0.57
CA VAL A 35 -7.22 -2.76 -1.70
C VAL A 35 -8.16 -2.23 -2.78
N LYS A 36 -7.93 -1.00 -3.25
CA LYS A 36 -8.80 -0.32 -4.21
C LYS A 36 -8.04 0.11 -5.46
N GLN A 37 -8.66 -0.14 -6.60
CA GLN A 37 -8.27 0.47 -7.87
C GLN A 37 -9.15 1.70 -8.12
N ARG A 38 -8.51 2.84 -8.39
CA ARG A 38 -9.23 4.05 -8.79
C ARG A 38 -9.54 3.96 -10.29
N ASN A 39 -10.74 3.49 -10.62
CA ASN A 39 -11.14 3.21 -12.01
C ASN A 39 -11.50 4.47 -12.82
N GLU A 40 -11.98 5.53 -12.16
CA GLU A 40 -12.52 6.72 -12.83
C GLU A 40 -11.49 7.84 -13.00
N LYS A 41 -10.56 7.98 -12.05
CA LYS A 41 -9.49 8.99 -12.09
C LYS A 41 -8.17 8.38 -11.66
N GLY A 42 -7.20 8.39 -12.56
CA GLY A 42 -5.85 7.93 -12.28
C GLY A 42 -5.18 8.67 -11.14
N ILE A 43 -4.35 7.97 -10.38
CA ILE A 43 -3.41 8.59 -9.44
C ILE A 43 -2.07 8.69 -10.17
N TRP A 44 -1.59 9.92 -10.39
CA TRP A 44 -0.43 10.18 -11.25
C TRP A 44 0.81 9.37 -10.85
N VAL A 45 1.13 9.33 -9.55
CA VAL A 45 2.30 8.60 -9.03
C VAL A 45 2.22 7.08 -9.26
N LEU A 46 1.02 6.51 -9.43
CA LEU A 46 0.84 5.08 -9.74
C LEU A 46 0.80 4.78 -11.25
N GLN A 47 0.64 5.81 -12.08
CA GLN A 47 0.53 5.66 -13.54
C GLN A 47 1.84 6.02 -14.26
N ALA A 48 2.66 6.87 -13.65
CA ALA A 48 3.93 7.33 -14.20
C ALA A 48 5.13 6.41 -13.84
N THR A 49 4.85 5.14 -13.52
CA THR A 49 5.85 4.18 -13.02
C THR A 49 6.02 3.00 -13.95
N SER A 50 7.28 2.53 -14.02
CA SER A 50 7.72 1.42 -14.85
C SER A 50 7.92 0.12 -14.07
N MET A 51 7.25 0.01 -12.93
CA MET A 51 7.42 -1.03 -11.91
C MET A 51 6.10 -1.21 -11.13
N PRO A 52 5.94 -2.28 -10.32
CA PRO A 52 4.85 -2.37 -9.35
C PRO A 52 4.83 -1.15 -8.42
N SER A 53 3.65 -0.56 -8.20
CA SER A 53 3.52 0.64 -7.35
C SER A 53 2.17 0.67 -6.65
N ILE A 54 2.16 1.14 -5.40
CA ILE A 54 0.99 1.22 -4.54
C ILE A 54 0.96 2.58 -3.82
N LEU A 55 -0.23 2.99 -3.39
CA LEU A 55 -0.42 4.12 -2.47
C LEU A 55 -1.11 3.58 -1.23
N VAL A 56 -0.57 3.90 -0.06
CA VAL A 56 -1.07 3.45 1.23
C VAL A 56 -1.68 4.65 1.96
N GLU A 57 -2.96 4.55 2.27
CA GLU A 57 -3.65 5.53 3.12
C GLU A 57 -3.51 5.07 4.57
N THR A 58 -2.71 5.77 5.37
CA THR A 58 -2.30 5.32 6.72
C THR A 58 -3.29 5.71 7.82
N GLY A 59 -4.32 6.50 7.50
CA GLY A 59 -5.37 6.93 8.42
C GLY A 59 -6.08 8.19 7.92
N PHE A 60 -7.09 8.65 8.65
CA PHE A 60 -7.80 9.89 8.37
C PHE A 60 -7.38 11.01 9.32
N ILE A 61 -6.66 12.02 8.83
CA ILE A 61 -6.23 13.15 9.68
C ILE A 61 -7.40 13.94 10.28
N THR A 62 -8.58 13.87 9.67
CA THR A 62 -9.81 14.49 10.17
C THR A 62 -10.49 13.70 11.28
N TYR A 63 -10.03 12.47 11.56
CA TYR A 63 -10.54 11.63 12.64
C TYR A 63 -9.54 11.62 13.79
N LYS A 64 -9.94 12.16 14.93
CA LYS A 64 -9.02 12.46 16.04
C LYS A 64 -8.15 11.28 16.48
N LYS A 65 -8.71 10.06 16.55
CA LYS A 65 -7.93 8.88 16.95
C LYS A 65 -6.84 8.51 15.93
N ASP A 66 -7.14 8.63 14.63
CA ASP A 66 -6.16 8.39 13.58
C ASP A 66 -5.10 9.50 13.58
N GLU A 67 -5.51 10.77 13.76
CA GLU A 67 -4.58 11.90 13.90
C GLU A 67 -3.59 11.69 15.05
N ASP A 68 -4.07 11.31 16.25
CA ASP A 68 -3.23 11.07 17.42
C ASP A 68 -2.26 9.91 17.18
N TYR A 69 -2.73 8.82 16.57
CA TYR A 69 -1.87 7.69 16.18
C TYR A 69 -0.80 8.12 15.18
N LEU A 70 -1.17 8.84 14.11
CA LEU A 70 -0.24 9.28 13.05
C LEU A 70 0.81 10.29 13.55
N ASN A 71 0.48 11.08 14.58
CA ASN A 71 1.43 12.00 15.21
C ASN A 71 2.32 11.33 16.28
N SER A 72 2.00 10.11 16.71
CA SER A 72 2.79 9.40 17.72
C SER A 72 3.99 8.67 17.10
N GLU A 73 5.11 8.61 17.82
CA GLU A 73 6.30 7.85 17.42
C GLU A 73 5.96 6.37 17.22
N THR A 74 5.25 5.77 18.19
CA THR A 74 4.80 4.37 18.10
C THR A 74 3.93 4.10 16.86
N GLY A 75 3.03 5.01 16.50
CA GLY A 75 2.19 4.85 15.31
C GLY A 75 2.98 4.98 14.00
N GLN A 76 3.97 5.88 13.96
CA GLN A 76 4.87 6.01 12.80
C GLN A 76 5.76 4.78 12.63
N ASP A 77 6.32 4.26 13.72
CA ASP A 77 7.13 3.04 13.73
C ASP A 77 6.31 1.82 13.29
N SER A 78 5.09 1.68 13.81
CA SER A 78 4.14 0.63 13.43
C SER A 78 3.83 0.67 11.93
N VAL A 79 3.50 1.84 11.37
CA VAL A 79 3.25 1.99 9.92
C VAL A 79 4.48 1.57 9.11
N ALA A 80 5.67 2.03 9.51
CA ALA A 80 6.91 1.70 8.83
C ALA A 80 7.22 0.19 8.88
N GLU A 81 7.05 -0.44 10.04
CA GLU A 81 7.27 -1.87 10.25
C GLU A 81 6.31 -2.72 9.41
N ASN A 82 5.02 -2.38 9.40
CA ASN A 82 4.02 -3.05 8.56
C ASN A 82 4.39 -2.98 7.07
N VAL A 83 4.77 -1.80 6.57
CA VAL A 83 5.19 -1.64 5.17
C VAL A 83 6.47 -2.44 4.88
N LEU A 84 7.45 -2.41 5.79
CA LEU A 84 8.70 -3.15 5.66
C LEU A 84 8.47 -4.66 5.58
N ASN A 85 7.63 -5.20 6.48
CA ASN A 85 7.33 -6.63 6.52
C ASN A 85 6.58 -7.08 5.27
N ALA A 86 5.64 -6.27 4.77
CA ALA A 86 4.97 -6.53 3.50
C ALA A 86 5.93 -6.54 2.31
N VAL A 87 6.89 -5.60 2.26
CA VAL A 87 7.91 -5.56 1.19
C VAL A 87 8.85 -6.77 1.27
N LYS A 88 9.27 -7.19 2.47
CA LYS A 88 10.05 -8.41 2.68
C LYS A 88 9.31 -9.64 2.17
N LYS A 89 8.02 -9.78 2.54
CA LYS A 89 7.15 -10.87 2.06
C LYS A 89 7.00 -10.85 0.54
N TYR A 90 6.75 -9.67 -0.04
CA TYR A 90 6.65 -9.50 -1.48
C TYR A 90 7.94 -9.93 -2.20
N LYS A 91 9.10 -9.49 -1.71
CA LYS A 91 10.40 -9.89 -2.25
C LYS A 91 10.60 -11.41 -2.17
N GLN A 92 10.32 -12.02 -1.03
CA GLN A 92 10.45 -13.47 -0.85
C GLN A 92 9.59 -14.26 -1.85
N VAL A 93 8.34 -13.84 -2.06
CA VAL A 93 7.41 -14.53 -2.98
C VAL A 93 7.80 -14.32 -4.45
N THR A 94 8.33 -13.15 -4.80
CA THR A 94 8.58 -12.77 -6.21
C THR A 94 10.00 -13.03 -6.70
N GLU A 95 10.99 -13.02 -5.79
CA GLU A 95 12.42 -13.17 -6.09
C GLU A 95 13.07 -14.34 -5.36
N GLY A 96 12.37 -14.99 -4.41
CA GLY A 96 12.86 -16.17 -3.71
C GLY A 96 12.84 -17.41 -4.60
N LYS A 97 13.82 -17.50 -5.51
CA LYS A 97 14.32 -18.73 -6.11
C LYS A 97 15.84 -18.75 -6.02
#